data_AF-A0A1S6EXU2-F1
#
_entry.id   AF-A0A1S6EXU2-F1
#
_cell.length_a   1.000
_cell.length_b   1.000
_cell.length_c   1.000
_cell.angle_alpha   90.00
_cell.angle_beta   90.00
_cell.angle_gamma   90.00
#
_symmetry.space_group_name_H-M   'P 1'
#
loop_
_entity.id
_entity.type
_entity.pdbx_description
1 polymer ?
#
loop_
_entity_poly.entity_id
_entity_poly.type
_entity_poly.pdbx_seq_one_letter_code
_entity_poly.pdbx_strand_id
1 'polypeptide(L)'
;MTEGSQRGVAAPQAVWAQVREDYLAGRSASECCRLHGVGLSALRGRAAREGWRRADQPWTPPARLDPWDEGVALEESIGGDLDRVELGSLAFVAHRRMMRAVLRGDAMEALRWRRVRLVMDAEAAEILEAIERDEAEDWHREQAGQREANRSDGSDGSDGVFSDRAPDGQG
;
A
#
# COMPACT_ATOMS: atom_id res chain seq x y z
N MET A 1 47.90 6.85 46.07
CA MET A 1 47.90 7.35 44.68
C MET A 1 46.50 7.84 44.38
N THR A 2 46.36 9.15 44.28
CA THR A 2 45.08 9.88 44.23
C THR A 2 44.64 10.05 42.77
N GLU A 3 43.70 9.25 42.29
CA GLU A 3 42.96 9.58 41.06
C GLU A 3 41.71 10.37 41.42
N GLY A 4 41.84 11.69 41.28
CA GLY A 4 40.76 12.64 41.49
C GLY A 4 39.61 12.37 40.52
N SER A 5 38.43 12.11 41.10
CA SER A 5 37.13 12.26 40.46
C SER A 5 37.10 13.58 39.68
N GLN A 6 37.18 13.50 38.35
CA GLN A 6 37.05 14.65 37.45
C GLN A 6 35.65 15.24 37.62
N ARG A 7 35.51 16.23 38.51
CA ARG A 7 34.33 17.09 38.55
C ARG A 7 34.21 17.76 37.18
N GLY A 8 33.12 17.43 36.50
CA GLY A 8 32.93 17.64 35.06
C GLY A 8 33.19 19.06 34.62
N VAL A 9 34.23 19.22 33.80
CA VAL A 9 34.36 20.38 32.92
C VAL A 9 33.17 20.34 31.98
N ALA A 10 32.34 21.38 31.98
CA ALA A 10 31.23 21.50 31.05
C ALA A 10 31.78 21.40 29.62
N ALA A 11 31.22 20.51 28.79
CA ALA A 11 31.69 20.35 27.43
C ALA A 11 31.65 21.71 26.68
N PRO A 12 32.66 22.02 25.86
CA PRO A 12 32.74 23.28 25.12
C PRO A 12 31.46 23.55 24.30
N GLN A 13 31.11 24.82 24.10
CA GLN A 13 29.90 25.19 23.35
C GLN A 13 29.90 24.63 21.92
N ALA A 14 31.08 24.49 21.30
CA ALA A 14 31.24 23.86 19.99
C ALA A 14 30.78 22.39 19.97
N VAL A 15 31.05 21.63 21.03
CA VAL A 15 30.59 20.23 21.17
C VAL A 15 29.06 20.20 21.31
N TRP A 16 28.48 21.14 22.08
CA TRP A 16 27.03 21.22 22.19
C TRP A 16 26.31 21.62 20.90
N ALA A 17 26.97 22.40 20.03
CA ALA A 17 26.45 22.72 18.71
C ALA A 17 26.38 21.47 17.82
N GLN A 18 27.42 20.64 17.82
CA GLN A 18 27.45 19.36 17.09
C GLN A 18 26.44 18.35 17.66
N VAL A 19 26.36 18.24 19.00
CA VAL A 19 25.34 17.42 19.67
C VAL A 19 23.93 17.85 19.25
N ARG A 20 23.66 19.15 19.17
CA ARG A 20 22.36 19.68 18.75
C ARG A 20 22.06 19.29 17.30
N GLU A 21 23.02 19.46 16.40
CA GLU A 21 22.88 19.10 14.98
C GLU A 21 22.56 17.61 14.83
N ASP A 22 23.33 16.73 15.45
CA ASP A 22 23.12 15.28 15.42
C ASP A 22 21.78 14.86 16.06
N TYR A 23 21.40 15.50 17.16
CA TYR A 23 20.15 15.21 17.86
C TYR A 23 18.93 15.65 17.03
N LEU A 24 19.00 16.82 16.38
CA LEU A 24 17.95 17.31 15.48
C LEU A 24 17.91 16.56 14.14
N ALA A 25 19.04 16.03 13.67
CA ALA A 25 19.10 15.14 12.51
C ALA A 25 18.42 13.77 12.76
N GLY A 26 17.95 13.52 13.98
CA GLY A 26 17.12 12.36 14.33
C GLY A 26 17.86 11.23 15.05
N ARG A 27 19.15 11.39 15.35
CA ARG A 27 19.89 10.42 16.17
C ARG A 27 19.34 10.37 17.59
N SER A 28 19.47 9.22 18.24
CA SER A 28 18.99 9.05 19.60
C SER A 28 19.85 9.82 20.62
N ALA A 29 19.25 10.25 21.73
CA ALA A 29 19.97 10.96 22.80
C ALA A 29 21.15 10.13 23.35
N SER A 30 20.99 8.81 23.48
CA SER A 30 22.04 7.92 23.97
C SER A 30 23.19 7.78 22.98
N GLU A 31 22.92 7.79 21.68
CA GLU A 31 23.92 7.78 20.62
C GLU A 31 24.71 9.09 20.56
N CYS A 32 24.03 10.25 20.65
CA CYS A 32 24.69 11.55 20.72
C CYS A 32 25.62 11.65 21.95
N CYS A 33 25.21 11.08 23.09
CA CYS A 33 26.04 11.04 24.30
C CYS A 33 27.32 10.22 24.11
N ARG A 34 27.22 9.06 23.43
CA ARG A 34 28.40 8.22 23.15
C ARG A 34 29.35 8.90 22.16
N LEU A 35 28.81 9.54 21.13
CA LEU A 35 29.61 10.16 20.06
C LEU A 35 30.40 11.38 20.57
N HIS A 36 29.78 12.20 21.42
CA HIS A 36 30.33 13.49 21.85
C HIS A 36 30.84 13.50 23.30
N GLY A 37 30.77 12.37 24.01
CA GLY A 37 31.22 12.26 25.40
C GLY A 37 30.42 13.09 26.40
N VAL A 38 29.15 13.40 26.09
CA VAL A 38 28.28 14.21 26.96
C VAL A 38 27.36 13.35 27.81
N GLY A 39 27.04 13.82 29.03
CA GLY A 39 26.14 13.12 29.94
C GLY A 39 24.67 13.21 29.49
N LEU A 40 23.94 12.09 29.59
CA LEU A 40 22.53 12.01 29.16
C LEU A 40 21.61 12.99 29.88
N SER A 41 21.81 13.16 31.20
CA SER A 41 21.03 14.14 31.99
C SER A 41 21.33 15.58 31.58
N ALA A 42 22.59 15.89 31.23
CA ALA A 42 22.98 17.21 30.75
C ALA A 42 22.37 17.50 29.37
N LEU A 43 22.39 16.52 28.45
CA LEU A 43 21.74 16.63 27.14
C LEU A 43 20.24 16.84 27.28
N ARG A 44 19.55 16.06 28.12
CA ARG A 44 18.10 16.21 28.35
C ARG A 44 17.72 17.56 28.98
N GLY A 45 18.49 18.01 29.98
CA GLY A 45 18.27 19.30 30.62
C GLY A 45 18.50 20.47 29.66
N ARG A 46 19.51 20.35 28.79
CA ARG A 46 19.80 21.36 27.77
C ARG A 46 18.76 21.36 26.65
N ALA A 47 18.38 20.18 26.16
CA ALA A 47 17.33 20.01 25.16
C ALA A 47 15.99 20.60 25.62
N ALA A 48 15.67 20.51 26.91
CA ALA A 48 14.47 21.12 27.49
C ALA A 48 14.53 22.65 27.53
N ARG A 49 15.69 23.22 27.90
CA ARG A 49 15.88 24.66 28.03
C ARG A 49 15.99 25.37 26.67
N GLU A 50 16.60 24.71 25.70
CA GLU A 50 16.90 25.27 24.38
C GLU A 50 15.89 24.80 23.30
N GLY A 51 14.82 24.10 23.70
CA GLY A 51 13.73 23.71 22.79
C GLY A 51 14.12 22.68 21.75
N TRP A 52 15.05 21.77 22.05
CA TRP A 52 15.47 20.72 21.11
C TRP A 52 14.56 19.49 21.16
N ARG A 53 13.63 19.40 22.12
CA ARG A 53 12.76 18.22 22.21
C ARG A 53 11.93 18.11 20.95
N ARG A 54 11.60 16.88 20.57
CA ARG A 54 10.67 16.62 19.45
C ARG A 54 9.32 17.35 19.61
N ALA A 55 8.87 17.58 20.84
CA ALA A 55 7.65 18.34 21.13
C ALA A 55 7.80 19.85 20.93
N ASP A 56 9.02 20.38 21.01
CA ASP A 56 9.32 21.80 20.87
C ASP A 56 9.69 22.17 19.42
N GLN A 57 10.01 21.16 18.59
CA GLN A 57 10.26 21.37 17.17
C GLN A 57 8.94 21.66 16.45
N PRO A 58 8.93 22.62 15.49
CA PRO A 58 7.78 22.79 14.61
C PRO A 58 7.44 21.44 14.00
N TRP A 59 6.15 21.08 14.04
CA TRP A 59 5.67 19.87 13.40
C TRP A 59 6.13 19.91 11.93
N THR A 60 7.13 19.08 11.63
CA THR A 60 7.63 18.92 10.28
C THR A 60 6.86 17.75 9.72
N PRO A 61 6.06 17.94 8.65
CA PRO A 61 5.41 16.81 8.01
C PRO A 61 6.48 15.77 7.69
N PRO A 62 6.24 14.48 7.97
CA PRO A 62 7.19 13.42 7.64
C PRO A 62 7.61 13.59 6.17
N ALA A 63 8.92 13.46 5.93
CA ALA A 63 9.60 13.83 4.69
C ALA A 63 8.68 13.68 3.48
N ARG A 64 8.41 14.81 2.81
CA ARG A 64 7.68 14.87 1.55
C ARG A 64 8.21 13.75 0.66
N LEU A 65 7.30 12.91 0.14
CA LEU A 65 7.64 11.87 -0.82
C LEU A 65 8.55 12.48 -1.90
N ASP A 66 9.48 11.68 -2.42
CA ASP A 66 10.37 12.10 -3.50
C ASP A 66 9.52 12.78 -4.60
N PRO A 67 9.89 13.97 -5.11
CA PRO A 67 9.14 14.62 -6.19
C PRO A 67 8.91 13.72 -7.42
N TRP A 68 9.74 12.70 -7.60
CA TRP A 68 9.63 11.70 -8.68
C TRP A 68 9.01 10.38 -8.23
N ASP A 69 8.37 10.36 -7.06
CA ASP A 69 7.72 9.17 -6.52
C ASP A 69 6.51 8.78 -7.37
N GLU A 70 6.46 7.52 -7.76
CA GLU A 70 5.40 7.00 -8.62
C GLU A 70 4.01 7.11 -7.96
N GLY A 71 3.94 7.20 -6.63
CA GLY A 71 2.68 7.45 -5.92
C GLY A 71 2.16 8.86 -6.10
N VAL A 72 3.05 9.86 -6.26
CA VAL A 72 2.64 11.25 -6.55
C VAL A 72 2.09 11.33 -7.97
N ALA A 73 2.76 10.72 -8.94
CA ALA A 73 2.28 10.65 -10.32
C ALA A 73 0.95 9.88 -10.43
N LEU A 74 0.79 8.79 -9.65
CA LEU A 74 -0.47 8.05 -9.59
C LEU A 74 -1.60 8.91 -9.03
N GLU A 75 -1.37 9.61 -7.91
CA GLU A 75 -2.35 10.51 -7.29
C GLU A 75 -2.78 11.65 -8.24
N GLU A 76 -1.84 12.21 -8.98
CA GLU A 76 -2.13 13.20 -10.03
C GLU A 76 -2.97 12.61 -11.17
N SER A 77 -2.67 11.38 -11.61
CA SER A 77 -3.39 10.73 -12.72
C SER A 77 -4.85 10.41 -12.41
N ILE A 78 -5.15 10.05 -11.16
CA ILE A 78 -6.50 9.74 -10.69
C ILE A 78 -7.27 11.01 -10.32
N GLY A 79 -6.59 12.14 -10.10
CA GLY A 79 -7.22 13.41 -9.73
C GLY A 79 -7.88 13.38 -8.36
N GLY A 80 -7.37 12.55 -7.44
CA GLY A 80 -7.94 12.33 -6.11
C GLY A 80 -9.15 11.39 -6.06
N ASP A 81 -9.59 10.85 -7.20
CA ASP A 81 -10.67 9.87 -7.25
C ASP A 81 -10.15 8.45 -6.97
N LEU A 82 -10.45 7.94 -5.78
CA LEU A 82 -9.96 6.63 -5.33
C LEU A 82 -10.61 5.46 -6.07
N ASP A 83 -11.80 5.64 -6.64
CA ASP A 83 -12.51 4.59 -7.38
C ASP A 83 -11.80 4.25 -8.70
N ARG A 84 -10.90 5.13 -9.15
CA ARG A 84 -10.08 4.95 -10.34
C ARG A 84 -8.73 4.28 -10.05
N VAL A 85 -8.45 3.95 -8.79
CA VAL A 85 -7.17 3.35 -8.38
C VAL A 85 -7.21 1.85 -8.58
N GLU A 86 -6.37 1.37 -9.49
CA GLU A 86 -6.13 -0.08 -9.61
C GLU A 86 -5.18 -0.56 -8.51
N LEU A 87 -5.53 -1.66 -7.84
CA LEU A 87 -4.69 -2.26 -6.79
C LEU A 87 -3.29 -2.66 -7.31
N GLY A 88 -3.20 -3.11 -8.56
CA GLY A 88 -1.92 -3.40 -9.22
C GLY A 88 -1.01 -2.17 -9.33
N SER A 89 -1.60 -0.97 -9.51
CA SER A 89 -0.85 0.29 -9.51
C SER A 89 -0.30 0.62 -8.12
N LEU A 90 -1.07 0.37 -7.05
CA LEU A 90 -0.59 0.51 -5.67
C LEU A 90 0.54 -0.46 -5.34
N ALA A 91 0.43 -1.72 -5.79
CA ALA A 91 1.48 -2.71 -5.64
C ALA A 91 2.77 -2.30 -6.37
N PHE A 92 2.65 -1.73 -7.57
CA PHE A 92 3.77 -1.19 -8.34
C PHE A 92 4.48 -0.04 -7.60
N VAL A 93 3.72 0.93 -7.07
CA VAL A 93 4.27 2.04 -6.27
C VAL A 93 5.01 1.52 -5.04
N ALA A 94 4.41 0.58 -4.31
CA ALA A 94 5.03 -0.04 -3.14
C ALA A 94 6.34 -0.77 -3.53
N HIS A 95 6.36 -1.47 -4.67
CA HIS A 95 7.57 -2.12 -5.18
C HIS A 95 8.70 -1.13 -5.46
N ARG A 96 8.40 0.00 -6.12
CA ARG A 96 9.40 1.05 -6.42
C ARG A 96 9.97 1.69 -5.16
N ARG A 97 9.12 1.98 -4.17
CA ARG A 97 9.57 2.50 -2.86
C ARG A 97 10.42 1.49 -2.10
N MET A 98 10.07 0.20 -2.15
CA MET A 98 10.90 -0.88 -1.59
C MET A 98 12.28 -0.91 -2.25
N MET A 99 12.37 -0.88 -3.58
CA MET A 99 13.65 -0.86 -4.30
C MET A 99 14.51 0.35 -3.92
N ARG A 100 13.89 1.54 -3.85
CA ARG A 100 14.60 2.76 -3.42
C ARG A 100 15.11 2.64 -1.97
N ALA A 101 14.33 2.05 -1.07
CA ALA A 101 14.78 1.80 0.30
C ALA A 101 15.96 0.81 0.38
N VAL A 102 15.94 -0.24 -0.45
CA VAL A 102 17.07 -1.19 -0.56
C VAL A 102 18.33 -0.48 -1.04
N LEU A 103 18.24 0.36 -2.07
CA LEU A 103 19.38 1.13 -2.59
C LEU A 103 19.93 2.13 -1.55
N ARG A 104 19.07 2.66 -0.68
CA ARG A 104 19.44 3.55 0.44
C ARG A 104 20.00 2.81 1.66
N GLY A 105 19.96 1.47 1.67
CA GLY A 105 20.38 0.65 2.81
C GLY A 105 19.41 0.65 4.00
N ASP A 106 18.18 1.15 3.83
CA ASP A 106 17.15 1.10 4.86
C ASP A 106 16.35 -0.20 4.76
N ALA A 107 16.84 -1.23 5.46
CA ALA A 107 16.21 -2.55 5.50
C ALA A 107 14.79 -2.51 6.10
N MET A 108 14.53 -1.63 7.07
CA MET A 108 13.23 -1.57 7.72
C MET A 108 12.19 -0.94 6.81
N GLU A 109 12.56 0.10 6.07
CA GLU A 109 11.68 0.70 5.06
C GLU A 109 11.41 -0.24 3.90
N ALA A 110 12.41 -0.98 3.43
CA ALA A 110 12.22 -2.01 2.42
C ALA A 110 11.22 -3.09 2.87
N LEU A 111 11.35 -3.60 4.11
CA LEU A 111 10.42 -4.59 4.64
C LEU A 111 9.00 -4.05 4.80
N ARG A 112 8.84 -2.78 5.20
CA ARG A 112 7.52 -2.12 5.27
C ARG A 112 6.85 -2.09 3.89
N TRP A 113 7.56 -1.62 2.86
CA TRP A 113 7.00 -1.54 1.51
C TRP A 113 6.78 -2.92 0.87
N ARG A 114 7.62 -3.90 1.18
CA ARG A 114 7.40 -5.31 0.79
C ARG A 114 6.07 -5.81 1.34
N ARG A 115 5.75 -5.52 2.60
CA ARG A 115 4.48 -5.94 3.22
C ARG A 115 3.29 -5.28 2.53
N VAL A 116 3.36 -3.98 2.25
CA VAL A 116 2.30 -3.26 1.52
C VAL A 116 2.04 -3.91 0.17
N ARG A 117 3.10 -4.14 -0.61
CA ARG A 117 2.98 -4.79 -1.92
C ARG A 117 2.27 -6.14 -1.83
N LEU A 118 2.66 -7.01 -0.90
CA LEU A 118 2.07 -8.35 -0.77
C LEU A 118 0.58 -8.29 -0.43
N VAL A 119 0.15 -7.32 0.38
CA VAL A 119 -1.28 -7.12 0.68
C VAL A 119 -2.02 -6.68 -0.57
N MET A 120 -1.49 -5.70 -1.32
CA MET A 120 -2.14 -5.23 -2.55
C MET A 120 -2.21 -6.32 -3.63
N ASP A 121 -1.15 -7.13 -3.79
CA ASP A 121 -1.12 -8.25 -4.73
C ASP A 121 -2.18 -9.31 -4.35
N ALA A 122 -2.38 -9.57 -3.05
CA ALA A 122 -3.39 -10.52 -2.57
C ALA A 122 -4.82 -10.01 -2.81
N GLU A 123 -5.12 -8.78 -2.41
CA GLU A 123 -6.43 -8.16 -2.63
C GLU A 123 -6.78 -8.07 -4.13
N ALA A 124 -5.79 -7.77 -4.98
CA ALA A 124 -5.98 -7.75 -6.43
C ALA A 124 -6.36 -9.14 -6.98
N ALA A 125 -5.75 -10.21 -6.46
CA ALA A 125 -6.09 -11.57 -6.85
C ALA A 125 -7.50 -11.96 -6.40
N GLU A 126 -7.89 -11.61 -5.16
CA GLU A 126 -9.24 -11.89 -4.64
C GLU A 126 -10.33 -11.20 -5.47
N ILE A 127 -10.10 -9.95 -5.87
CA ILE A 127 -11.03 -9.22 -6.75
C ILE A 127 -11.13 -9.88 -8.12
N LEU A 128 -10.00 -10.28 -8.71
CA LEU A 128 -9.99 -10.94 -10.01
C LEU A 128 -10.76 -12.25 -9.97
N GLU A 129 -10.54 -13.08 -8.94
CA GLU A 129 -11.26 -14.33 -8.75
C GLU A 129 -12.77 -14.13 -8.56
N ALA A 130 -13.18 -13.04 -7.91
CA ALA A 130 -14.58 -12.68 -7.77
C ALA A 130 -15.21 -12.30 -9.12
N ILE A 131 -14.52 -11.47 -9.91
CA ILE A 131 -14.97 -11.08 -11.25
C ILE A 131 -15.12 -12.30 -12.15
N GLU A 132 -14.10 -13.18 -12.18
CA GLU A 132 -14.14 -14.41 -12.99
C GLU A 132 -15.32 -15.32 -12.60
N ARG A 133 -15.65 -15.39 -11.30
CA ARG A 133 -16.80 -16.17 -10.81
C ARG A 133 -18.12 -15.58 -11.29
N ASP A 134 -18.29 -14.27 -11.14
CA ASP A 134 -19.51 -13.58 -11.55
C ASP A 134 -19.72 -13.70 -13.08
N GLU A 135 -18.67 -13.53 -13.88
CA GLU A 135 -18.70 -13.72 -15.34
C GLU A 135 -19.08 -15.16 -15.73
N ALA A 136 -18.56 -16.16 -15.01
CA ALA A 136 -18.92 -17.56 -15.24
C ALA A 136 -20.40 -17.84 -14.92
N GLU A 137 -20.92 -17.28 -13.81
CA GLU A 137 -22.33 -17.39 -13.44
C GLU A 137 -23.26 -16.75 -14.47
N ASP A 138 -22.90 -15.57 -14.97
CA ASP A 138 -23.66 -14.87 -16.00
C ASP A 138 -23.66 -15.63 -17.34
N TRP A 139 -22.50 -16.14 -17.77
CA TRP A 139 -22.42 -16.98 -18.97
C TRP A 139 -23.27 -18.25 -18.87
N HIS A 140 -23.28 -18.90 -17.70
CA HIS A 140 -24.12 -20.07 -17.46
C HIS A 140 -25.62 -19.73 -17.50
N ARG A 141 -26.02 -18.57 -16.97
CA ARG A 141 -27.40 -18.07 -17.02
C ARG A 141 -27.83 -17.79 -18.46
N GLU A 142 -26.99 -17.12 -19.24
CA GLU A 142 -27.24 -16.84 -20.66
C GLU A 142 -27.39 -18.12 -21.49
N GLN A 143 -26.50 -19.10 -21.28
CA GLN A 143 -26.60 -20.41 -21.95
C GLN A 143 -27.87 -21.17 -21.59
N ALA A 144 -28.30 -21.14 -20.32
CA ALA A 144 -29.55 -21.77 -19.90
C ALA A 144 -30.75 -21.14 -20.61
N GLY A 145 -30.80 -19.80 -20.67
CA GLY A 145 -31.84 -19.07 -21.40
C GLY A 145 -31.84 -19.35 -22.90
N GLN A 146 -30.67 -19.42 -23.55
CA GLN A 146 -30.55 -19.77 -24.97
C GLN A 146 -30.99 -21.21 -25.26
N ARG A 147 -30.66 -22.17 -24.38
CA ARG A 147 -31.13 -23.56 -24.51
C ARG A 147 -32.64 -23.68 -24.37
N GLU A 148 -33.24 -22.89 -23.48
CA GLU A 148 -34.67 -22.87 -23.26
C GLU A 148 -35.41 -22.19 -24.44
N ALA A 149 -34.87 -21.08 -24.95
CA ALA A 149 -35.36 -20.43 -26.17
C ALA A 149 -35.29 -21.35 -27.40
N ASN A 150 -34.16 -22.06 -27.61
CA ASN A 150 -34.03 -23.03 -28.70
C ASN A 150 -34.97 -24.24 -28.56
N ARG A 151 -35.36 -24.64 -27.33
CA ARG A 151 -36.39 -25.68 -27.13
C ARG A 151 -37.78 -25.15 -27.44
N SER A 152 -38.04 -23.88 -27.14
CA SER A 152 -39.33 -23.23 -27.38
C SER A 152 -39.57 -22.98 -28.87
N ASP A 153 -38.54 -22.64 -29.65
CA ASP A 153 -38.62 -22.37 -31.09
C ASP A 153 -38.71 -23.67 -31.95
N GLY A 154 -38.31 -24.82 -31.38
CA GLY A 154 -38.34 -26.12 -32.06
C GLY A 154 -39.69 -26.86 -32.01
N SER A 155 -40.74 -26.27 -31.41
CA SER A 155 -41.99 -26.98 -31.06
C SER A 155 -43.24 -26.52 -31.82
N ASP A 156 -43.15 -25.69 -32.87
CA ASP A 156 -44.32 -25.17 -33.60
C ASP A 156 -44.35 -25.57 -35.08
N GLY A 157 -44.31 -26.88 -35.37
CA GLY A 157 -44.19 -27.32 -36.77
C GLY A 157 -44.58 -28.76 -37.10
N SER A 158 -45.51 -29.39 -36.37
CA SER A 158 -46.08 -30.66 -36.84
C SER A 158 -47.49 -30.91 -36.33
N ASP A 159 -48.44 -30.06 -36.74
CA ASP A 159 -49.87 -30.37 -36.67
C ASP A 159 -50.41 -30.54 -38.09
N GLY A 160 -50.09 -31.69 -38.69
CA GLY A 160 -50.54 -32.12 -40.01
C GLY A 160 -51.58 -33.22 -39.88
N VAL A 161 -52.83 -32.84 -39.60
CA VAL A 161 -53.99 -33.73 -39.56
C VAL A 161 -54.19 -34.39 -40.94
N PHE A 162 -53.79 -35.66 -41.08
CA PHE A 162 -54.25 -36.52 -42.18
C PHE A 162 -55.55 -37.20 -41.73
N SER A 163 -56.69 -36.57 -42.06
CA SER A 163 -57.99 -37.24 -42.02
C SER A 163 -58.11 -38.15 -43.24
N ASP A 164 -57.99 -39.46 -43.03
CA ASP A 164 -58.20 -40.46 -44.06
C ASP A 164 -59.71 -40.60 -44.35
N ARG A 165 -60.11 -40.24 -45.57
CA ARG A 165 -61.49 -40.28 -46.04
C ARG A 165 -61.65 -41.52 -46.92
N ALA A 166 -62.44 -42.47 -46.42
CA ALA A 166 -62.88 -43.66 -47.15
C ALA A 166 -63.58 -43.31 -48.47
N PRO A 167 -63.39 -44.09 -49.54
CA PRO A 167 -64.36 -44.18 -50.62
C PRO A 167 -65.21 -45.45 -50.47
N ASP A 168 -66.51 -45.24 -50.33
CA ASP A 168 -67.56 -46.23 -50.54
C ASP A 168 -67.48 -46.79 -51.97
N GLY A 169 -67.49 -48.12 -52.10
CA GLY A 169 -67.61 -48.84 -53.37
C GLY A 169 -68.69 -49.91 -53.27
N GLN A 170 -69.89 -49.56 -53.73
CA GLN A 170 -71.05 -50.45 -53.89
C GLN A 170 -70.84 -51.44 -55.04
N GLY A 171 -71.35 -52.67 -54.86
CA GLY A 171 -71.59 -53.64 -55.92
C GLY A 171 -73.02 -53.58 -56.46
#